data_AF-A0A6Q8PFV5-F1
#
_entry.id   AF-A0A6Q8PFV5-F1
#
_cell.length_a   1.000
_cell.length_b   1.000
_cell.length_c   1.000
_cell.angle_alpha   90.00
_cell.angle_beta   90.00
_cell.angle_gamma   90.00
#
_symmetry.space_group_name_H-M   'P 1'
#
loop_
_entity.id
_entity.type
_entity.pdbx_description
1 polymer ?
#
loop_
_entity_poly.entity_id
_entity_poly.type
_entity_poly.pdbx_seq_one_letter_code
_entity_poly.pdbx_strand_id
1 'polypeptide(L)'
;MPSPRPVLLRGARAALLLLLPPRLLARPSLLLRRSLSAASCPPISLPAAASRSSMDGAGAEEVLAPLRLAVRQQGDLVRKLKEDKAPQVDVDKAVAELKARKRVLEAKELALQPKDDIVDRAKMEDTLKRRFFYDQAFAIYGGVSGLYDFGPVGCALKNNIIQTWRQHFIQEEQILEIDCTMLTPEPVLK
;
A
#
# COMPACT_ATOMS: atom_id res chain seq x y z
N MET A 1 66.85 -3.96 33.57
CA MET A 1 67.17 -4.32 34.97
C MET A 1 67.98 -3.19 35.59
N PRO A 2 67.82 -2.86 36.87
CA PRO A 2 66.57 -2.83 37.64
C PRO A 2 66.46 -1.55 38.51
N SER A 3 65.24 -1.08 38.81
CA SER A 3 64.63 -1.07 40.17
C SER A 3 64.10 0.34 40.48
N PRO A 4 63.29 0.59 41.53
CA PRO A 4 62.53 -0.33 42.38
C PRO A 4 61.02 0.01 42.45
N ARG A 5 60.23 -0.98 42.87
CA ARG A 5 58.88 -0.77 43.42
C ARG A 5 59.00 -0.32 44.89
N PRO A 6 58.10 0.54 45.40
CA PRO A 6 57.67 0.50 46.80
C PRO A 6 56.21 0.00 46.83
N VAL A 7 55.92 -1.20 47.33
CA VAL A 7 55.74 -1.55 48.75
C VAL A 7 54.72 -0.65 49.46
N LEU A 8 53.51 -1.18 49.51
CA LEU A 8 52.50 -1.11 50.56
C LEU A 8 52.96 -0.46 51.88
N LEU A 9 52.42 0.71 52.23
CA LEU A 9 52.32 1.15 53.63
C LEU A 9 50.86 1.02 54.08
N ARG A 10 50.65 0.07 55.00
CA ARG A 10 49.49 -0.02 55.86
C ARG A 10 49.51 1.15 56.86
N GLY A 11 48.36 1.81 57.01
CA GLY A 11 47.80 2.17 58.31
C GLY A 11 48.20 3.51 58.93
N ALA A 12 47.23 4.44 58.96
CA ALA A 12 46.87 5.30 60.09
C ALA A 12 45.75 6.23 59.57
N ARG A 13 44.47 5.87 59.70
CA ARG A 13 43.58 6.23 60.81
C ARG A 13 43.69 7.70 61.24
N ALA A 14 42.54 8.36 61.06
CA ALA A 14 41.96 9.42 61.88
C ALA A 14 42.05 10.86 61.34
N ALA A 15 40.86 11.48 61.41
CA ALA A 15 40.61 12.91 61.49
C ALA A 15 40.73 13.75 60.21
N LEU A 16 39.72 13.63 59.34
CA LEU A 16 39.13 14.82 58.70
C LEU A 16 37.66 14.57 58.31
N LEU A 17 36.85 14.24 59.31
CA LEU A 17 35.40 14.43 59.24
C LEU A 17 35.14 15.84 59.72
N LEU A 18 34.63 16.70 58.83
CA LEU A 18 33.68 17.79 59.04
C LEU A 18 33.87 18.81 57.91
N LEU A 19 33.08 18.67 56.83
CA LEU A 19 32.52 19.76 56.00
C LEU A 19 31.93 19.22 54.68
N LEU A 20 31.03 18.23 54.75
CA LEU A 20 30.14 17.90 53.62
C LEU A 20 28.69 17.79 54.12
N PRO A 21 27.72 18.46 53.48
CA PRO A 21 26.33 18.54 53.95
C PRO A 21 25.56 17.21 53.77
N PRO A 22 24.61 16.91 54.67
CA PRO A 22 23.92 15.63 54.70
C PRO A 22 22.88 15.53 53.58
N ARG A 23 23.10 14.54 52.70
CA ARG A 23 22.07 13.97 51.83
C ARG A 23 20.96 13.35 52.68
N LEU A 24 19.75 13.90 52.60
CA LEU A 24 18.53 13.20 52.97
C LEU A 24 18.31 12.02 52.02
N LEU A 25 18.62 10.82 52.52
CA LEU A 25 18.14 9.56 51.98
C LEU A 25 16.91 9.14 52.79
N ALA A 26 15.73 9.16 52.17
CA ALA A 26 14.74 8.08 52.24
C ALA A 26 13.38 8.54 51.70
N ARG A 27 13.06 8.15 50.46
CA ARG A 27 11.91 7.28 50.16
C ARG A 27 11.99 6.83 48.70
N PRO A 28 12.21 5.53 48.43
CA PRO A 28 11.94 4.98 47.12
C PRO A 28 10.43 4.80 47.01
N SER A 29 9.75 5.71 46.32
CA SER A 29 8.39 5.49 45.85
C SER A 29 8.44 4.46 44.72
N LEU A 30 8.56 3.21 45.14
CA LEU A 30 8.20 2.05 44.34
C LEU A 30 6.73 2.18 43.93
N LEU A 31 6.50 1.98 42.63
CA LEU A 31 5.24 1.54 42.04
C LEU A 31 4.12 2.59 41.92
N LEU A 32 4.17 3.33 40.80
CA LEU A 32 3.10 3.15 39.82
C LEU A 32 3.70 3.20 38.41
N ARG A 33 4.40 2.11 38.05
CA ARG A 33 4.38 1.64 36.67
C ARG A 33 2.90 1.47 36.34
N ARG A 34 2.28 2.48 35.75
CA ARG A 34 1.03 2.29 35.04
C ARG A 34 1.42 1.32 33.94
N SER A 35 1.10 0.03 34.14
CA SER A 35 1.19 -0.91 33.04
C SER A 35 0.36 -0.28 31.94
N LEU A 36 1.01 0.05 30.83
CA LEU A 36 0.36 -0.12 29.56
C LEU A 36 0.16 -1.64 29.46
N SER A 37 -0.84 -2.13 30.20
CA SER A 37 -1.57 -3.32 29.81
C SER A 37 -1.84 -3.07 28.35
N ALA A 38 -1.23 -3.89 27.50
CA ALA A 38 -1.59 -3.98 26.11
C ALA A 38 -3.11 -3.91 26.10
N ALA A 39 -3.65 -2.81 25.58
CA ALA A 39 -5.05 -2.79 25.26
C ALA A 39 -5.17 -3.95 24.28
N SER A 40 -5.67 -5.08 24.78
CA SER A 40 -6.21 -6.13 23.97
C SER A 40 -7.40 -5.46 23.30
N CYS A 41 -7.13 -4.72 22.22
CA CYS A 41 -8.14 -4.38 21.27
C CYS A 41 -8.78 -5.73 20.94
N PRO A 42 -10.07 -5.94 21.24
CA PRO A 42 -10.74 -7.12 20.75
C PRO A 42 -10.50 -7.12 19.23
N PRO A 43 -10.19 -8.28 18.62
CA PRO A 43 -10.14 -8.34 17.18
C PRO A 43 -11.44 -7.73 16.68
N ILE A 44 -11.33 -6.67 15.88
CA ILE A 44 -12.49 -6.13 15.18
C ILE A 44 -13.02 -7.33 14.42
N SER A 45 -14.16 -7.86 14.88
CA SER A 45 -14.91 -8.86 14.16
C SER A 45 -15.37 -8.18 12.88
N LEU A 46 -14.54 -8.29 11.85
CA LEU A 46 -14.96 -8.07 10.48
C LEU A 46 -16.25 -8.88 10.33
N PRO A 47 -17.38 -8.24 9.95
CA PRO A 47 -18.56 -9.02 9.65
C PRO A 47 -18.15 -10.04 8.60
N ALA A 48 -18.41 -11.31 8.90
CA ALA A 48 -18.21 -12.43 8.00
C ALA A 48 -18.69 -11.98 6.62
N ALA A 49 -17.80 -12.03 5.63
CA ALA A 49 -18.06 -11.62 4.28
C ALA A 49 -19.39 -12.25 3.86
N ALA A 50 -20.44 -11.43 3.84
CA ALA A 50 -21.73 -11.83 3.31
C ALA A 50 -21.42 -12.27 1.88
N SER A 51 -21.68 -13.54 1.61
CA SER A 51 -21.61 -14.16 0.30
C SER A 51 -22.29 -13.25 -0.71
N ARG A 52 -21.51 -12.43 -1.41
CA ARG A 52 -21.97 -11.76 -2.62
C ARG A 52 -22.18 -12.89 -3.61
N SER A 53 -23.44 -13.28 -3.75
CA SER A 53 -23.91 -14.15 -4.81
C SER A 53 -23.41 -13.58 -6.12
N SER A 54 -22.40 -14.22 -6.70
CA SER A 54 -21.94 -14.02 -8.05
C SER A 54 -23.01 -14.50 -9.02
N MET A 55 -24.08 -13.73 -9.19
CA MET A 55 -25.11 -13.97 -10.21
C MET A 55 -25.07 -12.95 -11.36
N ASP A 56 -24.16 -11.97 -11.33
CA ASP A 56 -24.10 -10.91 -12.35
C ASP A 56 -23.19 -11.25 -13.55
N GLY A 57 -22.35 -12.29 -13.46
CA GLY A 57 -21.45 -12.68 -14.55
C GLY A 57 -22.10 -13.50 -15.67
N ALA A 58 -23.15 -14.27 -15.35
CA ALA A 58 -23.77 -15.19 -16.30
C ALA A 58 -24.65 -14.47 -17.34
N GLY A 59 -25.38 -13.43 -16.94
CA GLY A 59 -26.25 -12.66 -17.84
C GLY A 59 -25.48 -11.76 -18.82
N ALA A 60 -24.30 -11.27 -18.43
CA ALA A 60 -23.47 -10.45 -19.32
C ALA A 60 -22.81 -11.29 -20.44
N GLU A 61 -22.35 -12.51 -20.12
CA GLU A 61 -21.70 -13.39 -21.10
C GLU A 61 -22.69 -13.90 -22.16
N GLU A 62 -23.95 -14.18 -21.79
CA GLU A 62 -24.99 -14.60 -22.72
C GLU A 62 -25.30 -13.54 -23.80
N VAL A 63 -25.22 -12.24 -23.43
CA VAL A 63 -25.45 -11.12 -24.36
C VAL A 63 -24.23 -10.83 -25.23
N LEU A 64 -23.02 -11.07 -24.73
CA LEU A 64 -21.75 -10.78 -25.42
C LEU A 64 -21.29 -11.91 -26.34
N ALA A 65 -21.57 -13.16 -26.01
CA ALA A 65 -21.21 -14.34 -26.80
C ALA A 65 -21.62 -14.30 -28.29
N PRO A 66 -22.88 -13.96 -28.66
CA PRO A 66 -23.27 -13.91 -30.07
C PRO A 66 -22.56 -12.79 -30.85
N LEU A 67 -22.23 -11.68 -30.19
CA LEU A 67 -21.53 -10.55 -30.79
C LEU A 67 -20.05 -10.86 -31.02
N ARG A 68 -19.40 -11.56 -30.09
CA ARG A 68 -18.03 -12.07 -30.25
C ARG A 68 -17.93 -13.06 -31.41
N LEU A 69 -18.91 -13.95 -31.54
CA LEU A 69 -19.00 -14.86 -32.68
C LEU A 69 -19.18 -14.12 -34.01
N ALA A 70 -20.05 -13.12 -34.07
CA ALA A 70 -20.27 -12.31 -35.28
C ALA A 70 -19.05 -11.48 -35.70
N VAL A 71 -18.25 -10.99 -34.73
CA VAL A 71 -16.96 -10.32 -34.99
C VAL A 71 -15.91 -11.31 -35.50
N ARG A 72 -15.86 -12.52 -34.92
CA ARG A 72 -14.96 -13.60 -35.35
C ARG A 72 -15.25 -14.05 -36.78
N GLN A 73 -16.52 -14.32 -37.10
CA GLN A 73 -16.96 -14.70 -38.45
C GLN A 73 -16.61 -13.63 -39.49
N GLN A 74 -16.83 -12.34 -39.20
CA GLN A 74 -16.44 -11.27 -40.11
C GLN A 74 -14.92 -11.16 -40.28
N GLY A 75 -14.15 -11.41 -39.22
CA GLY A 75 -12.68 -11.44 -39.29
C GLY A 75 -12.15 -12.59 -40.14
N ASP A 76 -12.82 -13.74 -40.11
CA ASP A 76 -12.48 -14.89 -40.95
C ASP A 76 -12.84 -14.64 -42.43
N LEU A 77 -13.92 -13.91 -42.71
CA LEU A 77 -14.26 -13.44 -44.07
C LEU A 77 -13.22 -12.46 -44.62
N VAL A 78 -12.76 -11.50 -43.81
CA VAL A 78 -11.68 -10.56 -44.23
C VAL A 78 -10.37 -11.30 -44.51
N ARG A 79 -10.06 -12.37 -43.76
CA ARG A 79 -8.87 -13.21 -44.01
C ARG A 79 -8.99 -13.97 -45.33
N LYS A 80 -10.13 -14.62 -45.59
CA LYS A 80 -10.39 -15.31 -46.87
C LYS A 80 -10.32 -14.38 -48.08
N LEU A 81 -10.94 -13.20 -48.01
CA LEU A 81 -10.87 -12.21 -49.10
C LEU A 81 -9.44 -11.70 -49.38
N LYS A 82 -8.59 -11.67 -48.37
CA LYS A 82 -7.17 -11.31 -48.51
C LYS A 82 -6.33 -12.47 -49.06
N GLU A 83 -6.65 -13.71 -48.70
CA GLU A 83 -6.03 -14.92 -49.23
C GLU A 83 -6.35 -15.10 -50.73
N ASP A 84 -7.60 -14.88 -51.12
CA ASP A 84 -8.09 -15.02 -52.50
C ASP A 84 -7.67 -13.85 -53.44
N LYS A 85 -6.90 -12.86 -52.94
CA LYS A 85 -6.51 -11.64 -53.67
C LYS A 85 -7.70 -10.95 -54.37
N ALA A 86 -8.82 -10.87 -53.65
CA ALA A 86 -10.03 -10.19 -54.13
C ALA A 86 -9.76 -8.70 -54.41
N PRO A 87 -10.59 -8.03 -55.23
CA PRO A 87 -10.46 -6.60 -55.48
C PRO A 87 -10.47 -5.79 -54.18
N GLN A 88 -9.55 -4.82 -54.08
CA GLN A 88 -9.29 -3.99 -52.90
C GLN A 88 -10.57 -3.32 -52.33
N VAL A 89 -11.51 -2.98 -53.21
CA VAL A 89 -12.80 -2.36 -52.87
C VAL A 89 -13.64 -3.25 -51.94
N ASP A 90 -13.59 -4.57 -52.11
CA ASP A 90 -14.41 -5.49 -51.32
C ASP A 90 -13.74 -5.88 -49.99
N VAL A 91 -12.41 -5.87 -49.96
CA VAL A 91 -11.63 -5.97 -48.72
C VAL A 91 -11.90 -4.77 -47.81
N ASP A 92 -11.94 -3.56 -48.37
CA ASP A 92 -12.16 -2.34 -47.60
C ASP A 92 -13.59 -2.23 -47.05
N LYS A 93 -14.60 -2.66 -47.83
CA LYS A 93 -15.99 -2.80 -47.34
C LYS A 93 -16.09 -3.79 -46.18
N ALA A 94 -15.49 -4.98 -46.31
CA ALA A 94 -15.51 -6.00 -45.27
C ALA A 94 -14.78 -5.56 -43.99
N VAL A 95 -13.68 -4.80 -44.12
CA VAL A 95 -12.96 -4.19 -42.99
C VAL A 95 -13.77 -3.08 -42.32
N ALA A 96 -14.52 -2.27 -43.09
CA ALA A 96 -15.42 -1.26 -42.52
C ALA A 96 -16.54 -1.90 -41.69
N GLU A 97 -17.14 -2.98 -42.20
CA GLU A 97 -18.12 -3.78 -41.46
C GLU A 97 -17.54 -4.43 -40.19
N LEU A 98 -16.31 -4.94 -40.26
CA LEU A 98 -15.61 -5.49 -39.09
C LEU A 98 -15.35 -4.42 -38.02
N LYS A 99 -14.94 -3.21 -38.42
CA LYS A 99 -14.76 -2.08 -37.50
C LYS A 99 -16.09 -1.65 -36.87
N ALA A 100 -17.17 -1.65 -37.63
CA ALA A 100 -18.51 -1.34 -37.10
C ALA A 100 -18.96 -2.37 -36.05
N ARG A 101 -18.80 -3.68 -36.33
CA ARG A 101 -19.16 -4.75 -35.39
C ARG A 101 -18.29 -4.73 -34.13
N LYS A 102 -17.00 -4.41 -34.24
CA LYS A 102 -16.11 -4.20 -33.09
C LYS A 102 -16.55 -3.05 -32.20
N ARG A 103 -16.91 -1.90 -32.79
CA ARG A 103 -17.44 -0.75 -32.02
C ARG A 103 -18.72 -1.09 -31.26
N VAL A 104 -19.61 -1.88 -31.85
CA VAL A 104 -20.86 -2.32 -31.19
C VAL A 104 -20.57 -3.30 -30.05
N LEU A 105 -19.61 -4.21 -30.23
CA LEU A 105 -19.15 -5.10 -29.16
C LEU A 105 -18.56 -4.29 -28.01
N GLU A 106 -17.60 -3.41 -28.30
CA GLU A 106 -16.91 -2.57 -27.31
C GLU A 106 -17.90 -1.68 -26.54
N ALA A 107 -18.88 -1.07 -27.23
CA ALA A 107 -19.91 -0.25 -26.57
C ALA A 107 -20.82 -1.06 -25.64
N LYS A 108 -21.15 -2.31 -26.01
CA LYS A 108 -21.97 -3.19 -25.17
C LYS A 108 -21.18 -3.80 -24.03
N GLU A 109 -19.92 -4.14 -24.24
CA GLU A 109 -18.99 -4.56 -23.19
C GLU A 109 -18.82 -3.44 -22.16
N LEU A 110 -18.67 -2.18 -22.60
CA LEU A 110 -18.60 -1.02 -21.71
C LEU A 110 -19.91 -0.76 -20.95
N ALA A 111 -21.07 -1.01 -21.57
CA ALA A 111 -22.37 -0.81 -20.93
C ALA A 111 -22.73 -1.91 -19.91
N LEU A 112 -22.26 -3.14 -20.15
CA LEU A 112 -22.47 -4.30 -19.28
C LEU A 112 -21.38 -4.46 -18.22
N GLN A 113 -20.28 -3.70 -18.31
CA GLN A 113 -19.36 -3.58 -17.19
C GLN A 113 -20.18 -3.15 -15.96
N PRO A 114 -20.11 -3.90 -14.85
CA PRO A 114 -20.75 -3.47 -13.62
C PRO A 114 -20.22 -2.07 -13.32
N LYS A 115 -21.10 -1.08 -13.36
CA LYS A 115 -20.76 0.26 -12.91
C LYS A 115 -20.54 0.12 -11.42
N ASP A 116 -19.28 0.05 -11.02
CA ASP A 116 -18.85 -0.02 -9.63
C ASP A 116 -19.13 1.33 -8.93
N ASP A 117 -20.38 1.77 -8.91
CA ASP A 117 -20.88 2.83 -8.01
C ASP A 117 -21.07 2.27 -6.59
N ILE A 118 -20.30 1.24 -6.22
CA ILE A 118 -20.37 0.56 -4.92
C ILE A 118 -19.75 1.44 -3.83
N VAL A 119 -18.84 2.36 -4.21
CA VAL A 119 -18.17 3.28 -3.28
C VAL A 119 -18.35 4.72 -3.75
N ASP A 120 -19.12 5.47 -2.98
CA ASP A 120 -19.23 6.92 -3.13
C ASP A 120 -17.87 7.57 -2.79
N ARG A 121 -17.11 7.89 -3.85
CA ARG A 121 -15.78 8.50 -3.76
C ARG A 121 -15.81 9.79 -2.96
N ALA A 122 -16.80 10.65 -3.19
CA ALA A 122 -16.87 11.96 -2.54
C ALA A 122 -17.06 11.81 -1.02
N LYS A 123 -17.96 10.91 -0.60
CA LYS A 123 -18.20 10.62 0.81
C LYS A 123 -17.02 9.92 1.49
N MET A 124 -16.35 9.03 0.77
CA MET A 124 -15.14 8.37 1.25
C MET A 124 -14.01 9.40 1.46
N GLU A 125 -13.73 10.23 0.47
CA GLU A 125 -12.68 11.25 0.53
C GLU A 125 -12.95 12.29 1.63
N ASP A 126 -14.20 12.74 1.79
CA ASP A 126 -14.61 13.60 2.89
C ASP A 126 -14.31 12.95 4.25
N THR A 127 -14.64 11.68 4.41
CA THR A 127 -14.37 10.95 5.65
C THR A 127 -12.87 10.80 5.91
N LEU A 128 -12.08 10.51 4.88
CA LEU A 128 -10.62 10.37 4.98
C LEU A 128 -9.96 11.69 5.39
N LYS A 129 -10.37 12.81 4.80
CA LYS A 129 -9.87 14.15 5.15
C LYS A 129 -10.33 14.58 6.55
N ARG A 130 -11.63 14.44 6.86
CA ARG A 130 -12.20 14.83 8.16
C ARG A 130 -11.64 14.03 9.33
N ARG A 131 -11.25 12.76 9.10
CA ARG A 131 -10.61 11.90 10.10
C ARG A 131 -9.09 11.96 10.06
N PHE A 132 -8.51 12.81 9.21
CA PHE A 132 -7.08 13.01 9.06
C PHE A 132 -6.32 11.70 8.80
N PHE A 133 -6.80 10.91 7.82
CA PHE A 133 -6.06 9.79 7.26
C PHE A 133 -4.89 10.27 6.42
N TYR A 134 -5.18 11.15 5.48
CA TYR A 134 -4.20 11.92 4.74
C TYR A 134 -4.80 13.29 4.42
N ASP A 135 -3.94 14.27 4.18
CA ASP A 135 -4.33 15.57 3.65
C ASP A 135 -3.26 16.07 2.67
N GLN A 136 -3.59 17.13 1.92
CA GLN A 136 -2.65 17.73 0.99
C GLN A 136 -1.46 18.34 1.73
N ALA A 137 -0.24 18.01 1.29
CA ALA A 137 0.95 18.56 1.91
C ALA A 137 1.01 20.08 1.71
N PHE A 138 1.43 20.80 2.76
CA PHE A 138 1.48 22.27 2.78
C PHE A 138 0.12 22.95 2.51
N ALA A 139 -1.00 22.34 2.94
CA ALA A 139 -2.35 22.89 2.72
C ALA A 139 -2.51 24.36 3.15
N ILE A 140 -1.88 24.77 4.27
CA ILE A 140 -1.91 26.16 4.76
C ILE A 140 -1.18 27.17 3.83
N TYR A 141 -0.33 26.67 2.93
CA TYR A 141 0.40 27.46 1.92
C TYR A 141 -0.21 27.33 0.52
N GLY A 142 -1.42 26.79 0.39
CA GLY A 142 -2.11 26.57 -0.88
C GLY A 142 -1.95 25.16 -1.46
N GLY A 143 -1.15 24.31 -0.83
CA GLY A 143 -0.99 22.90 -1.20
C GLY A 143 -0.14 22.68 -2.45
N VAL A 144 0.53 21.52 -2.52
CA VAL A 144 1.28 21.09 -3.71
C VAL A 144 0.62 19.84 -4.30
N SER A 145 0.35 19.84 -5.61
CA SER A 145 -0.23 18.68 -6.27
C SER A 145 0.75 17.51 -6.29
N GLY A 146 0.28 16.32 -5.91
CA GLY A 146 1.11 15.11 -5.88
C GLY A 146 1.88 14.88 -4.57
N LEU A 147 1.81 15.81 -3.62
CA LEU A 147 2.39 15.65 -2.28
C LEU A 147 1.29 15.56 -1.22
N TYR A 148 1.40 14.58 -0.32
CA TYR A 148 0.39 14.31 0.71
C TYR A 148 1.06 13.95 2.04
N ASP A 149 0.46 14.44 3.13
CA ASP A 149 0.87 14.14 4.49
C ASP A 149 -0.10 13.13 5.10
N PHE A 150 0.44 12.05 5.67
CA PHE A 150 -0.37 11.06 6.38
C PHE A 150 -0.57 11.48 7.84
N GLY A 151 -1.83 11.51 8.28
CA GLY A 151 -2.16 11.77 9.68
C GLY A 151 -1.97 10.53 10.56
N PRO A 152 -2.28 10.60 11.87
CA PRO A 152 -1.98 9.54 12.82
C PRO A 152 -2.59 8.18 12.44
N VAL A 153 -3.85 8.18 11.98
CA VAL A 153 -4.55 6.96 11.58
C VAL A 153 -4.05 6.41 10.24
N GLY A 154 -3.65 7.28 9.31
CA GLY A 154 -3.05 6.87 8.04
C GLY A 154 -1.65 6.28 8.23
N CYS A 155 -0.84 6.89 9.10
CA CYS A 155 0.47 6.36 9.48
C CYS A 155 0.36 4.99 10.17
N ALA A 156 -0.58 4.82 11.09
CA ALA A 156 -0.82 3.52 11.73
C ALA A 156 -1.22 2.45 10.71
N LEU A 157 -2.15 2.77 9.81
CA LEU A 157 -2.57 1.85 8.74
C LEU A 157 -1.40 1.50 7.81
N LYS A 158 -0.64 2.49 7.36
CA LYS A 158 0.54 2.30 6.50
C LYS A 158 1.57 1.38 7.15
N ASN A 159 1.85 1.59 8.44
CA ASN A 159 2.80 0.76 9.19
C ASN A 159 2.32 -0.69 9.31
N ASN A 160 1.03 -0.90 9.56
CA ASN A 160 0.46 -2.24 9.61
C ASN A 160 0.56 -2.95 8.25
N ILE A 161 0.29 -2.24 7.14
CA ILE A 161 0.42 -2.79 5.78
C ILE A 161 1.88 -3.18 5.50
N ILE A 162 2.83 -2.30 5.80
CA ILE A 162 4.27 -2.59 5.62
C ILE A 162 4.67 -3.81 6.45
N GLN A 163 4.21 -3.90 7.70
CA GLN A 163 4.51 -5.03 8.57
C GLN A 163 3.95 -6.35 8.03
N THR A 164 2.68 -6.37 7.59
CA THR A 164 2.08 -7.55 6.96
C THR A 164 2.82 -7.95 5.69
N TRP A 165 3.25 -6.98 4.88
CA TRP A 165 4.03 -7.26 3.67
C TRP A 165 5.39 -7.87 3.99
N ARG A 166 6.11 -7.34 4.99
CA ARG A 166 7.39 -7.90 5.45
C ARG A 166 7.23 -9.33 5.96
N GLN A 167 6.17 -9.59 6.72
CA GLN A 167 5.87 -10.94 7.20
C GLN A 167 5.59 -11.88 6.03
N HIS A 168 4.75 -11.46 5.09
CA HIS A 168 4.32 -12.32 4.00
C HIS A 168 5.42 -12.62 2.97
N PHE A 169 6.29 -11.67 2.66
CA PHE A 169 7.31 -11.87 1.62
C PHE A 169 8.70 -12.07 2.19
N ILE A 170 9.16 -11.17 3.06
CA ILE A 170 10.55 -11.22 3.55
C ILE A 170 10.76 -12.44 4.44
N GLN A 171 9.83 -12.71 5.35
CA GLN A 171 9.98 -13.80 6.31
C GLN A 171 9.67 -15.16 5.70
N GLU A 172 8.58 -15.29 4.91
CA GLU A 172 8.20 -16.57 4.29
C GLU A 172 9.23 -17.03 3.26
N GLU A 173 9.73 -16.14 2.41
CA GLU A 173 10.65 -16.49 1.31
C GLU A 173 12.13 -16.17 1.64
N GLN A 174 12.44 -15.75 2.87
CA GLN A 174 13.79 -15.39 3.34
C GLN A 174 14.52 -14.39 2.43
N ILE A 175 13.81 -13.35 2.00
CA ILE A 175 14.34 -12.32 1.11
C ILE A 175 15.35 -11.45 1.88
N LEU A 176 16.48 -11.11 1.24
CA LEU A 176 17.47 -10.19 1.79
C LEU A 176 17.00 -8.74 1.64
N GLU A 177 16.42 -8.18 2.70
CA GLU A 177 16.05 -6.76 2.75
C GLU A 177 17.31 -5.87 2.85
N ILE A 178 17.42 -4.89 1.96
CA ILE A 178 18.45 -3.85 1.98
C ILE A 178 17.80 -2.46 1.97
N ASP A 179 18.46 -1.48 2.61
CA ASP A 179 18.02 -0.08 2.61
C ASP A 179 19.06 0.79 1.91
N CYS A 180 18.64 1.50 0.86
CA CYS A 180 19.50 2.29 -0.01
C CYS A 180 19.13 3.79 0.05
N THR A 181 20.07 4.65 -0.32
CA THR A 181 19.86 6.11 -0.31
C THR A 181 18.90 6.57 -1.41
N MET A 182 18.10 7.60 -1.12
CA MET A 182 17.18 8.20 -2.10
C MET A 182 17.89 9.09 -3.14
N LEU A 183 19.01 9.73 -2.77
CA LEU A 183 19.80 10.53 -3.69
C LEU A 183 20.70 9.62 -4.53
N THR A 184 20.58 9.73 -5.85
CA THR A 184 21.29 8.88 -6.81
C THR A 184 22.03 9.74 -7.84
N PRO A 185 23.32 9.49 -8.11
CA PRO A 185 24.10 10.29 -9.05
C PRO A 185 23.68 10.03 -10.51
N GLU A 186 23.75 11.06 -11.37
CA GLU A 186 23.33 10.99 -12.78
C GLU A 186 23.90 9.78 -13.56
N PRO A 187 25.19 9.40 -13.43
CA PRO A 187 25.73 8.26 -14.18
C PRO A 187 25.02 6.93 -13.94
N VAL A 188 24.29 6.77 -12.84
CA VAL A 188 23.51 5.56 -12.53
C VAL A 188 22.14 5.56 -13.22
N LEU A 189 21.60 6.74 -13.55
CA LEU A 189 20.26 6.91 -14.14
C LEU A 189 20.30 7.29 -15.63
N LYS A 190 21.49 7.35 -16.22
CA LYS A 190 21.73 7.79 -17.60
C LYS A 190 21.59 6.66 -18.62
#